data_AF-A0A958MTG4-F1
#
_entry.id   AF-A0A958MTG4-F1
#
_cell.length_a   1.000
_cell.length_b   1.000
_cell.length_c   1.000
_cell.angle_alpha   90.00
_cell.angle_beta   90.00
_cell.angle_gamma   90.00
#
_symmetry.space_group_name_H-M   'P 1'
#
loop_
_entity.id
_entity.type
_entity.pdbx_description
1 polymer ?
#
loop_
_entity_poly.entity_id
_entity_poly.type
_entity_poly.pdbx_seq_one_letter_code
_entity_poly.pdbx_strand_id
1 'polypeptide(L)'
;MRLEGEPMSILQRQTPIVLLAALTMIAGCVTAPSGKTGDPYLWLEEIEGEKALSWVREQNGHSLSHLEKDNRFSDYMKTAQKILTSDDRIPYGRIRNGYVYNFWQDNKNVRGLWRRARLSEYRKKNPAWEVLLDLDKLAEVEKENWVYKRVSCLPPENDRCLLFLSRGGKDATVIREFNLKTKDFVKDGFFIPEGKTWLSWYDKNTLLIGTDFGADSLTQSGYPMEQRIWKRGTPLTEAKLLYKGQKTDVGVWAYRSFRPEGQTVLLSRSISFYESQNFYVKPNMELVEIPVPKDAEIQGLFDGEMIVQTKSPWKIRDEKGAHLDVKSGSLVSFSAAKFLRSGKIEEIKEIFVPSKRASLLGSSTSENALFYSVLDNVKGKVFRAKFRGNRWRIQPVKIPDNGSASVVSADDFSKDVLISFQS
;
A
#
# COMPACT_ATOMS: atom_id res chain seq x y z
N MET A 1 -2.72 49.25 22.18
CA MET A 1 -1.85 49.50 23.35
C MET A 1 -0.45 49.08 22.92
N ARG A 2 0.45 50.05 22.71
CA ARG A 2 1.88 49.88 22.36
C ARG A 2 2.59 49.06 23.46
N LEU A 3 3.72 48.38 23.30
CA LEU A 3 5.06 48.71 22.74
C LEU A 3 5.77 47.35 22.47
N GLU A 4 6.37 47.04 21.32
CA GLU A 4 7.76 47.34 20.87
C GLU A 4 8.89 47.19 21.89
N GLY A 5 9.92 46.40 21.53
CA GLY A 5 11.28 46.49 22.09
C GLY A 5 12.11 45.20 22.07
N GLU A 6 12.84 44.92 20.97
CA GLU A 6 14.20 44.34 21.07
C GLU A 6 15.22 45.50 21.19
N PRO A 7 16.44 45.29 21.73
CA PRO A 7 17.59 45.03 20.83
C PRO A 7 18.73 44.14 21.39
N MET A 8 19.58 43.72 20.44
CA MET A 8 20.94 43.14 20.52
C MET A 8 21.90 43.77 21.56
N SER A 9 22.90 43.01 22.06
CA SER A 9 24.28 43.01 21.52
C SER A 9 25.40 42.50 22.49
N ILE A 10 26.38 41.82 21.87
CA ILE A 10 27.86 41.87 22.09
C ILE A 10 28.56 41.05 23.20
N LEU A 11 29.49 40.22 22.67
CA LEU A 11 30.74 39.65 23.20
C LEU A 11 31.34 40.24 24.48
N GLN A 12 31.93 39.37 25.32
CA GLN A 12 33.38 39.43 25.58
C GLN A 12 33.95 38.13 26.19
N ARG A 13 35.09 37.72 25.63
CA ARG A 13 35.98 36.66 26.11
C ARG A 13 36.58 37.03 27.47
N GLN A 14 36.80 36.03 28.33
CA GLN A 14 38.00 35.93 29.17
C GLN A 14 38.12 34.51 29.78
N THR A 15 39.11 33.77 29.29
CA THR A 15 39.87 32.72 30.02
C THR A 15 41.20 33.35 30.44
N PRO A 16 42.05 32.74 31.30
CA PRO A 16 41.90 31.54 32.15
C PRO A 16 42.30 31.81 33.63
N ILE A 17 42.12 30.84 34.53
CA ILE A 17 43.14 30.42 35.49
C ILE A 17 42.74 29.03 36.00
N VAL A 18 43.69 28.12 35.85
CA VAL A 18 43.70 26.74 36.33
C VAL A 18 43.97 26.76 37.83
N LEU A 19 43.14 26.09 38.64
CA LEU A 19 43.62 25.44 39.85
C LEU A 19 42.91 24.10 40.03
N LEU A 20 43.75 23.07 40.08
CA LEU A 20 43.42 21.66 40.23
C LEU A 20 43.15 21.37 41.71
N ALA A 21 41.95 20.89 42.05
CA ALA A 21 41.70 20.19 43.30
C ALA A 21 40.67 19.08 43.05
N ALA A 22 41.17 17.85 43.05
CA ALA A 22 40.39 16.64 42.89
C ALA A 22 39.44 16.46 44.08
N LEU A 23 38.14 16.49 43.81
CA LEU A 23 37.10 15.99 44.70
C LEU A 23 36.14 15.11 43.88
N THR A 24 36.00 13.87 44.33
CA THR A 24 35.02 12.85 43.96
C THR A 24 33.67 13.38 43.45
N MET A 25 33.32 13.04 42.21
CA MET A 25 31.95 12.67 41.86
C MET A 25 31.97 11.33 41.14
N ILE A 26 31.45 10.34 41.84
CA ILE A 26 31.03 9.05 41.28
C ILE A 26 30.18 9.37 40.05
N ALA A 27 30.54 8.74 38.92
CA ALA A 27 29.69 8.67 37.75
C ALA A 27 28.36 8.06 38.19
N GLY A 28 27.39 8.93 38.49
CA GLY A 28 26.00 8.55 38.56
C GLY A 28 25.63 8.11 37.16
N CYS A 29 25.76 6.80 36.91
CA CYS A 29 24.81 6.11 36.05
C CYS A 29 23.45 6.67 36.44
N VAL A 30 22.84 7.46 35.57
CA VAL A 30 21.39 7.57 35.58
C VAL A 30 20.92 6.20 35.08
N THR A 31 20.96 5.24 35.99
CA THR A 31 20.05 4.11 35.95
C THR A 31 18.69 4.76 35.98
N ALA A 32 18.03 4.82 34.82
CA ALA A 32 16.59 4.95 34.81
C ALA A 32 16.08 3.93 35.82
N PRO A 33 15.27 4.34 36.81
CA PRO A 33 14.74 3.38 37.76
C PRO A 33 14.02 2.32 36.95
N SER A 34 14.42 1.06 37.12
CA SER A 34 13.63 -0.09 36.70
C SER A 34 12.35 -0.03 37.53
N GLY A 35 11.40 0.81 37.10
CA GLY A 35 10.05 0.75 37.57
C GLY A 35 9.61 -0.67 37.30
N LYS A 36 9.39 -1.45 38.36
CA LYS A 36 8.47 -2.57 38.30
C LYS A 36 7.18 -1.97 37.75
N THR A 37 6.96 -2.10 36.45
CA THR A 37 5.62 -1.97 35.89
C THR A 37 4.77 -2.88 36.75
N GLY A 38 3.76 -2.35 37.43
CA GLY A 38 2.82 -3.15 38.24
C GLY A 38 1.96 -4.08 37.39
N ASP A 39 2.40 -4.38 36.17
CA ASP A 39 1.74 -5.26 35.22
C ASP A 39 2.24 -6.70 35.44
N PRO A 40 1.45 -7.56 36.08
CA PRO A 40 1.82 -8.97 36.30
C PRO A 40 1.89 -9.78 34.99
N TYR A 41 1.47 -9.21 33.86
CA TYR A 41 1.38 -9.85 32.56
C TYR A 41 2.48 -9.44 31.57
N LEU A 42 3.47 -8.63 31.98
CA LEU A 42 4.53 -8.15 31.08
C LEU A 42 5.25 -9.28 30.30
N TRP A 43 5.37 -10.47 30.89
CA TRP A 43 5.97 -11.64 30.25
C TRP A 43 5.18 -12.16 29.02
N LEU A 44 3.93 -11.74 28.82
CA LEU A 44 3.16 -12.01 27.61
C LEU A 44 3.64 -11.17 26.41
N GLU A 45 4.38 -10.07 26.63
CA GLU A 45 4.93 -9.24 25.54
C GLU A 45 6.10 -9.92 24.80
N GLU A 46 6.72 -10.93 25.41
CA GLU A 46 7.71 -11.78 24.75
C GLU A 46 7.00 -12.82 23.87
N ILE A 47 6.48 -12.37 22.72
CA ILE A 47 5.55 -13.14 21.87
C ILE A 47 6.10 -14.47 21.32
N GLU A 48 7.43 -14.64 21.27
CA GLU A 48 8.08 -15.90 20.89
C GLU A 48 8.67 -16.65 22.10
N GLY A 49 8.53 -16.10 23.31
CA GLY A 49 9.04 -16.66 24.56
C GLY A 49 8.31 -17.92 24.99
N GLU A 50 9.05 -18.88 25.53
CA GLU A 50 8.51 -20.19 25.92
C GLU A 50 7.35 -20.09 26.92
N LYS A 51 7.46 -19.16 27.88
CA LYS A 51 6.41 -18.93 28.89
C LYS A 51 5.12 -18.42 28.26
N ALA A 52 5.21 -17.39 27.42
CA ALA A 52 4.08 -16.82 26.67
C ALA A 52 3.41 -17.89 25.79
N LEU A 53 4.20 -18.63 25.01
CA LEU A 53 3.68 -19.68 24.14
C LEU A 53 3.05 -20.84 24.91
N SER A 54 3.60 -21.21 26.07
CA SER A 54 3.03 -22.26 26.91
C SER A 54 1.68 -21.85 27.50
N TRP A 55 1.57 -20.61 27.97
CA TRP A 55 0.28 -20.07 28.41
C TRP A 55 -0.74 -20.00 27.27
N VAL A 56 -0.35 -19.55 26.08
CA VAL A 56 -1.24 -19.55 24.90
C VAL A 56 -1.73 -20.95 24.58
N ARG A 57 -0.85 -21.96 24.62
CA ARG A 57 -1.24 -23.37 24.41
C ARG A 57 -2.27 -23.83 25.45
N GLU A 58 -2.08 -23.50 26.71
CA GLU A 58 -3.02 -23.81 27.79
C GLU A 58 -4.38 -23.13 27.57
N GLN A 59 -4.40 -21.82 27.29
CA GLN A 59 -5.64 -21.08 27.03
C GLN A 59 -6.37 -21.56 25.77
N ASN A 60 -5.64 -21.94 24.72
CA ASN A 60 -6.21 -22.58 23.54
C ASN A 60 -6.84 -23.92 23.89
N GLY A 61 -6.18 -24.73 24.72
CA GLY A 61 -6.73 -25.99 25.22
C GLY A 61 -8.05 -25.81 25.98
N HIS A 62 -8.13 -24.82 26.88
CA HIS A 62 -9.36 -24.48 27.59
C HIS A 62 -10.49 -24.05 26.66
N SER A 63 -10.18 -23.12 25.75
CA SER A 63 -11.18 -22.55 24.83
C SER A 63 -11.70 -23.59 23.85
N LEU A 64 -10.80 -24.38 23.24
CA LEU A 64 -11.18 -25.41 22.27
C LEU A 64 -12.00 -26.51 22.95
N SER A 65 -11.59 -26.97 24.14
CA SER A 65 -12.34 -27.97 24.90
C SER A 65 -13.75 -27.49 25.29
N HIS A 66 -13.94 -26.20 25.52
CA HIS A 66 -15.26 -25.63 25.79
C HIS A 66 -16.13 -25.60 24.53
N LEU A 67 -15.57 -25.14 23.41
CA LEU A 67 -16.28 -25.04 22.14
C LEU A 67 -16.66 -26.42 21.58
N GLU A 68 -15.75 -27.40 21.62
CA GLU A 68 -15.98 -28.75 21.08
C GLU A 68 -17.00 -29.57 21.88
N LYS A 69 -17.28 -29.19 23.13
CA LYS A 69 -18.34 -29.80 23.95
C LYS A 69 -19.74 -29.35 23.56
N ASP A 70 -19.89 -28.25 22.82
CA ASP A 70 -21.18 -27.85 22.29
C ASP A 70 -21.61 -28.82 21.19
N ASN A 71 -22.76 -29.47 21.36
CA ASN A 71 -23.29 -30.44 20.38
C ASN A 71 -23.45 -29.86 18.97
N ARG A 72 -23.52 -28.54 18.81
CA ARG A 72 -23.62 -27.86 17.51
C ARG A 72 -22.27 -27.71 16.80
N PHE A 73 -21.16 -27.83 17.52
CA PHE A 73 -19.82 -27.54 17.00
C PHE A 73 -19.49 -28.37 15.76
N SER A 74 -19.73 -29.69 15.81
CA SER A 74 -19.41 -30.59 14.69
C SER A 74 -20.16 -30.20 13.41
N ASP A 75 -21.44 -29.85 13.54
CA ASP A 75 -22.28 -29.49 12.39
C ASP A 75 -21.91 -28.12 11.83
N TYR A 76 -21.61 -27.14 12.69
CA TYR A 76 -21.09 -25.85 12.25
C TYR A 76 -19.73 -25.95 11.59
N MET A 77 -18.81 -26.76 12.13
CA MET A 77 -17.50 -27.00 11.53
C MET A 77 -17.63 -27.63 10.14
N LYS A 78 -18.44 -28.68 9.99
CA LYS A 78 -18.69 -29.32 8.68
C LYS A 78 -19.33 -28.36 7.69
N THR A 79 -20.30 -27.56 8.14
CA THR A 79 -20.99 -26.58 7.31
C THR A 79 -20.03 -25.48 6.85
N ALA A 80 -19.24 -24.92 7.76
CA ALA A 80 -18.23 -23.93 7.44
C ALA A 80 -17.18 -24.49 6.46
N GLN A 81 -16.68 -25.70 6.70
CA GLN A 81 -15.73 -26.35 5.81
C GLN A 81 -16.32 -26.56 4.41
N LYS A 82 -17.57 -27.04 4.30
CA LYS A 82 -18.28 -27.20 3.02
C LYS A 82 -18.37 -25.87 2.26
N ILE A 83 -18.70 -24.77 2.93
CA ILE A 83 -18.80 -23.44 2.31
C ILE A 83 -17.41 -22.94 1.89
N LEU A 84 -16.43 -22.98 2.78
CA LEU A 84 -15.08 -22.43 2.55
C LEU A 84 -14.30 -23.20 1.48
N THR A 85 -14.60 -24.48 1.27
CA THR A 85 -13.93 -25.35 0.29
C THR A 85 -14.78 -25.63 -0.96
N SER A 86 -15.95 -24.99 -1.08
CA SER A 86 -16.84 -25.15 -2.24
C SER A 86 -16.16 -24.77 -3.55
N ASP A 87 -16.39 -25.55 -4.59
CA ASP A 87 -15.96 -25.30 -5.96
C ASP A 87 -16.86 -24.31 -6.71
N ASP A 88 -18.04 -23.99 -6.17
CA ASP A 88 -18.99 -23.00 -6.72
C ASP A 88 -18.58 -21.53 -6.45
N ARG A 89 -17.51 -21.30 -5.68
CA ARG A 89 -17.04 -19.94 -5.37
C ARG A 89 -16.60 -19.21 -6.65
N ILE A 90 -17.00 -17.95 -6.77
CA ILE A 90 -16.60 -17.09 -7.89
C ILE A 90 -15.07 -16.90 -7.86
N PRO A 91 -14.33 -17.30 -8.92
CA PRO A 91 -12.88 -17.12 -8.97
C PRO A 91 -12.54 -15.67 -9.33
N TYR A 92 -12.74 -14.74 -8.40
CA TYR A 92 -12.38 -13.34 -8.59
C TYR A 92 -10.90 -13.20 -8.97
N GLY A 93 -10.59 -12.28 -9.87
CA GLY A 93 -9.25 -12.12 -10.37
C GLY A 93 -8.88 -10.70 -10.77
N ARG A 94 -7.63 -10.53 -11.18
CA ARG A 94 -7.08 -9.28 -11.70
C ARG A 94 -6.81 -9.43 -13.19
N ILE A 95 -7.34 -8.51 -13.99
CA ILE A 95 -7.04 -8.41 -15.42
C ILE A 95 -5.61 -7.89 -15.57
N ARG A 96 -4.79 -8.55 -16.39
CA ARG A 96 -3.49 -8.05 -16.86
C ARG A 96 -3.19 -8.66 -18.22
N ASN A 97 -2.80 -7.83 -19.19
CA ASN A 97 -2.31 -8.27 -20.50
C ASN A 97 -3.14 -9.40 -21.16
N GLY A 98 -4.47 -9.25 -21.21
CA GLY A 98 -5.38 -10.22 -21.84
C GLY A 98 -5.76 -11.45 -21.01
N TYR A 99 -5.25 -11.58 -19.78
CA TYR A 99 -5.54 -12.68 -18.85
C TYR A 99 -6.25 -12.18 -17.59
N VAL A 100 -6.97 -13.09 -16.93
CA VAL A 100 -7.44 -12.94 -15.55
C VAL A 100 -6.57 -13.81 -14.65
N TYR A 101 -5.91 -13.19 -13.69
CA TYR A 101 -5.09 -13.85 -12.67
C TYR A 101 -5.90 -14.07 -11.41
N ASN A 102 -5.89 -15.29 -10.89
CA ASN A 102 -6.65 -15.71 -9.71
C ASN A 102 -5.73 -16.46 -8.74
N PHE A 103 -6.02 -16.33 -7.45
CA PHE A 103 -5.46 -17.19 -6.42
C PHE A 103 -6.58 -18.07 -5.88
N TRP A 104 -6.35 -19.38 -5.82
CA TRP A 104 -7.38 -20.36 -5.51
C TRP A 104 -6.94 -21.32 -4.41
N GLN A 105 -7.79 -21.53 -3.42
CA GLN A 105 -7.58 -22.50 -2.35
C GLN A 105 -8.81 -23.39 -2.25
N ASP A 106 -8.62 -24.69 -2.06
CA ASP A 106 -9.69 -25.67 -1.87
C ASP A 106 -9.22 -26.80 -0.94
N ASN A 107 -9.99 -27.89 -0.88
CA ASN A 107 -9.66 -29.03 -0.03
C ASN A 107 -8.42 -29.83 -0.50
N LYS A 108 -7.95 -29.63 -1.73
CA LYS A 108 -6.75 -30.28 -2.29
C LYS A 108 -5.55 -29.34 -2.27
N ASN A 109 -5.77 -28.06 -2.53
CA ASN A 109 -4.76 -27.02 -2.60
C ASN A 109 -4.98 -26.06 -1.42
N VAL A 110 -4.54 -26.50 -0.23
CA VAL A 110 -4.83 -25.79 1.03
C VAL A 110 -4.05 -24.49 1.10
N ARG A 111 -2.79 -24.50 0.66
CA ARG A 111 -1.97 -23.29 0.55
C ARG A 111 -2.33 -22.50 -0.69
N GLY A 112 -2.65 -23.18 -1.79
CA GLY A 112 -3.34 -22.60 -2.93
C GLY A 112 -2.52 -22.53 -4.22
N LEU A 113 -3.23 -22.22 -5.29
CA LEU A 113 -2.72 -22.11 -6.65
C LEU A 113 -2.79 -20.67 -7.12
N TRP A 114 -1.65 -20.11 -7.53
CA TRP A 114 -1.66 -18.92 -8.38
C TRP A 114 -1.79 -19.36 -9.83
N ARG A 115 -2.87 -18.91 -10.49
CA ARG A 115 -3.27 -19.36 -11.82
C ARG A 115 -3.78 -18.22 -12.68
N ARG A 116 -3.87 -18.41 -13.99
CA ARG A 116 -4.49 -17.46 -14.91
C ARG A 116 -5.30 -18.15 -15.99
N ALA A 117 -6.25 -17.44 -16.58
CA ALA A 117 -6.97 -17.86 -17.77
C ALA A 117 -7.06 -16.70 -18.74
N ARG A 118 -7.11 -16.96 -20.06
CA ARG A 118 -7.41 -15.88 -21.03
C ARG A 118 -8.78 -15.30 -20.71
N LEU A 119 -8.97 -13.99 -20.96
CA LEU A 119 -10.26 -13.33 -20.74
C LEU A 119 -11.43 -14.05 -21.44
N SER A 120 -11.19 -14.59 -22.64
CA SER A 120 -12.19 -15.40 -23.38
C SER A 120 -12.59 -16.68 -22.66
N GLU A 121 -11.64 -17.34 -22.00
CA GLU A 121 -11.88 -18.56 -21.22
C GLU A 121 -12.54 -18.25 -19.88
N TYR A 122 -12.15 -17.14 -19.24
CA TYR A 122 -12.72 -16.70 -17.96
C TYR A 122 -14.24 -16.44 -18.03
N ARG A 123 -14.76 -16.07 -19.20
CA ARG A 123 -16.20 -15.87 -19.43
C ARG A 123 -17.00 -17.17 -19.52
N LYS A 124 -16.35 -18.32 -19.61
CA LYS A 124 -17.02 -19.64 -19.65
C LYS A 124 -17.31 -20.13 -18.23
N LYS A 125 -18.26 -21.06 -18.09
CA LYS A 125 -18.59 -21.69 -16.80
C LYS A 125 -17.37 -22.35 -16.14
N ASN A 126 -16.54 -23.01 -16.94
CA ASN A 126 -15.33 -23.69 -16.48
C ASN A 126 -14.11 -23.11 -17.23
N PRO A 127 -13.49 -22.03 -16.71
CA PRO A 127 -12.33 -21.46 -17.37
C PRO A 127 -11.16 -22.45 -17.45
N ALA A 128 -10.49 -22.49 -18.59
CA ALA A 128 -9.25 -23.25 -18.76
C ALA A 128 -8.10 -22.55 -18.01
N TRP A 129 -7.97 -22.85 -16.72
CA TRP A 129 -6.93 -22.27 -15.86
C TRP A 129 -5.55 -22.88 -16.13
N GLU A 130 -4.58 -22.01 -16.41
CA GLU A 130 -3.16 -22.32 -16.43
C GLU A 130 -2.58 -22.04 -15.03
N VAL A 131 -2.08 -23.09 -14.37
CA VAL A 131 -1.36 -22.95 -13.09
C VAL A 131 0.02 -22.33 -13.37
N LEU A 132 0.34 -21.31 -12.59
CA LEU A 132 1.61 -20.57 -12.64
C LEU A 132 2.53 -20.97 -11.49
N LEU A 133 1.97 -21.07 -10.28
CA LEU A 133 2.66 -21.53 -9.08
C LEU A 133 1.71 -22.35 -8.22
N ASP A 134 2.19 -23.51 -7.78
CA ASP A 134 1.55 -24.38 -6.81
C ASP A 134 2.24 -24.16 -5.44
N LEU A 135 1.54 -23.48 -4.53
CA LEU A 135 2.13 -23.09 -3.25
C LEU A 135 2.20 -24.26 -2.25
N ASP A 136 1.33 -25.26 -2.41
CA ASP A 136 1.38 -26.50 -1.63
C ASP A 136 2.68 -27.23 -1.91
N LYS A 137 3.02 -27.43 -3.20
CA LYS A 137 4.29 -28.03 -3.60
C LYS A 137 5.50 -27.19 -3.21
N LEU A 138 5.44 -25.87 -3.38
CA LEU A 138 6.56 -25.00 -3.00
C LEU A 138 6.88 -25.12 -1.50
N ALA A 139 5.84 -25.09 -0.66
CA ALA A 139 5.99 -25.22 0.79
C ALA A 139 6.53 -26.59 1.22
N GLU A 140 6.11 -27.67 0.55
CA GLU A 140 6.63 -29.01 0.79
C GLU A 140 8.13 -29.13 0.43
N VAL A 141 8.50 -28.68 -0.77
CA VAL A 141 9.88 -28.75 -1.27
C VAL A 141 10.83 -27.90 -0.43
N GLU A 142 10.43 -26.67 -0.10
CA GLU A 142 11.28 -25.75 0.66
C GLU A 142 11.16 -25.96 2.18
N LYS A 143 10.24 -26.83 2.64
CA LYS A 143 9.93 -27.07 4.07
C LYS A 143 9.61 -25.78 4.83
N GLU A 144 8.86 -24.90 4.17
CA GLU A 144 8.56 -23.55 4.64
C GLU A 144 7.05 -23.35 4.72
N ASN A 145 6.58 -22.62 5.74
CA ASN A 145 5.16 -22.37 5.93
C ASN A 145 4.67 -21.20 5.06
N TRP A 146 4.84 -21.31 3.75
CA TRP A 146 4.52 -20.23 2.82
C TRP A 146 3.03 -19.91 2.78
N VAL A 147 2.73 -18.61 2.83
CA VAL A 147 1.41 -18.02 2.62
C VAL A 147 1.53 -16.96 1.53
N TYR A 148 0.70 -17.08 0.49
CA TYR A 148 0.61 -16.08 -0.58
C TYR A 148 0.08 -14.76 -0.02
N LYS A 149 0.73 -13.65 -0.37
CA LYS A 149 0.24 -12.31 -0.03
C LYS A 149 -0.22 -11.54 -1.25
N ARG A 150 0.66 -11.35 -2.24
CA ARG A 150 0.35 -10.62 -3.48
C ARG A 150 1.38 -10.87 -4.57
N VAL A 151 1.07 -10.36 -5.76
CA VAL A 151 1.99 -10.29 -6.91
C VAL A 151 2.01 -8.88 -7.48
N SER A 152 3.20 -8.37 -7.78
CA SER A 152 3.41 -7.12 -8.52
C SER A 152 4.16 -7.40 -9.81
N CYS A 153 3.48 -7.30 -10.96
CA CYS A 153 4.10 -7.50 -12.27
C CYS A 153 4.51 -6.17 -12.90
N LEU A 154 5.61 -6.18 -13.66
CA LEU A 154 6.08 -5.03 -14.43
C LEU A 154 5.26 -4.90 -15.74
N PRO A 155 4.42 -3.87 -15.89
CA PRO A 155 3.70 -3.62 -17.13
C PRO A 155 4.63 -3.06 -18.23
N PRO A 156 4.22 -3.10 -19.51
CA PRO A 156 2.97 -3.66 -20.01
C PRO A 156 3.01 -5.16 -20.30
N GLU A 157 4.19 -5.74 -20.56
CA GLU A 157 4.28 -7.16 -20.94
C GLU A 157 3.88 -8.08 -19.78
N ASN A 158 4.06 -7.63 -18.54
CA ASN A 158 3.78 -8.40 -17.34
C ASN A 158 4.55 -9.73 -17.30
N ASP A 159 5.73 -9.83 -17.93
CA ASP A 159 6.51 -11.07 -17.95
C ASP A 159 7.35 -11.29 -16.68
N ARG A 160 7.66 -10.22 -15.95
CA ARG A 160 8.40 -10.23 -14.69
C ARG A 160 7.49 -9.79 -13.57
N CYS A 161 7.42 -10.58 -12.52
CA CYS A 161 6.64 -10.27 -11.35
C CYS A 161 7.43 -10.47 -10.07
N LEU A 162 7.02 -9.78 -9.02
CA LEU A 162 7.52 -9.96 -7.66
C LEU A 162 6.42 -10.67 -6.89
N LEU A 163 6.69 -11.90 -6.46
CA LEU A 163 5.84 -12.70 -5.59
C LEU A 163 6.16 -12.38 -4.13
N PHE A 164 5.13 -12.01 -3.38
CA PHE A 164 5.23 -11.72 -1.95
C PHE A 164 4.68 -12.93 -1.19
N LEU A 165 5.54 -13.58 -0.42
CA LEU A 165 5.22 -14.75 0.39
C LEU A 165 5.54 -14.43 1.85
N SER A 166 4.73 -14.86 2.81
CA SER A 166 5.09 -14.77 4.22
C SER A 166 5.18 -16.14 4.87
N ARG A 167 5.96 -16.24 5.95
CA ARG A 167 6.02 -17.42 6.80
C ARG A 167 4.89 -17.38 7.82
N GLY A 168 4.02 -18.38 7.79
CA GLY A 168 2.92 -18.51 8.75
C GLY A 168 1.92 -17.36 8.75
N GLY A 169 1.82 -16.60 7.66
CA GLY A 169 0.83 -15.53 7.53
C GLY A 169 1.23 -14.19 8.17
N LYS A 170 2.48 -14.05 8.66
CA LYS A 170 3.03 -12.77 9.15
C LYS A 170 2.85 -11.61 8.14
N ASP A 171 2.89 -10.37 8.63
CA ASP A 171 2.87 -9.16 7.80
C ASP A 171 4.17 -9.00 6.99
N ALA A 172 5.29 -9.42 7.57
CA ALA A 172 6.57 -9.44 6.88
C ALA A 172 6.56 -10.47 5.74
N THR A 173 7.22 -10.13 4.64
CA THR A 173 7.24 -10.98 3.43
C THR A 173 8.66 -11.20 2.94
N VAL A 174 8.92 -12.39 2.44
CA VAL A 174 10.01 -12.68 1.49
C VAL A 174 9.49 -12.38 0.09
N ILE A 175 10.27 -11.66 -0.70
CA ILE A 175 9.86 -11.25 -2.04
C ILE A 175 10.83 -11.82 -3.07
N ARG A 176 10.28 -12.51 -4.07
CA ARG A 176 11.06 -13.24 -5.08
C ARG A 176 10.60 -12.85 -6.47
N GLU A 177 11.56 -12.59 -7.35
CA GLU A 177 11.26 -12.37 -8.77
C GLU A 177 10.86 -13.66 -9.47
N PHE A 178 9.80 -13.58 -10.27
CA PHE A 178 9.19 -14.67 -11.00
C PHE A 178 9.05 -14.31 -12.46
N ASN A 179 9.28 -15.29 -13.33
CA ASN A 179 9.15 -15.15 -14.76
C ASN A 179 7.90 -15.90 -15.23
N LEU A 180 6.91 -15.16 -15.72
CA LEU A 180 5.64 -15.73 -16.17
C LEU A 180 5.75 -16.58 -17.44
N LYS A 181 6.82 -16.43 -18.23
CA LYS A 181 7.06 -17.25 -19.43
C LYS A 181 7.59 -18.63 -19.07
N THR A 182 8.56 -18.68 -18.15
CA THR A 182 9.15 -19.95 -17.68
C THR A 182 8.37 -20.58 -16.54
N LYS A 183 7.48 -19.82 -15.89
CA LYS A 183 6.73 -20.20 -14.69
C LYS A 183 7.63 -20.63 -13.54
N ASP A 184 8.71 -19.89 -13.37
CA ASP A 184 9.70 -20.19 -12.35
C ASP A 184 10.28 -18.91 -11.76
N PHE A 185 10.86 -19.03 -10.58
CA PHE A 185 11.65 -17.97 -9.97
C PHE A 185 12.86 -17.65 -10.85
N VAL A 186 13.17 -16.37 -10.97
CA VAL A 186 14.33 -15.92 -11.74
C VAL A 186 15.59 -16.23 -10.94
N LYS A 187 16.44 -17.10 -11.49
CA LYS A 187 17.79 -17.32 -10.96
C LYS A 187 18.54 -15.99 -10.90
N ASP A 188 19.13 -15.68 -9.74
CA ASP A 188 19.83 -14.41 -9.47
C ASP A 188 18.97 -13.16 -9.75
N GLY A 189 17.64 -13.31 -9.64
CA GLY A 189 16.67 -12.23 -9.75
C GLY A 189 16.60 -11.36 -8.50
N PHE A 190 15.67 -10.41 -8.47
CA PHE A 190 15.38 -9.67 -7.25
C PHE A 190 14.90 -10.62 -6.15
N PHE A 191 15.66 -10.66 -5.06
CA PHE A 191 15.35 -11.38 -3.84
C PHE A 191 15.44 -10.40 -2.67
N ILE A 192 14.35 -10.27 -1.92
CA ILE A 192 14.29 -9.44 -0.72
C ILE A 192 14.00 -10.37 0.46
N PRO A 193 14.85 -10.37 1.51
CA PRO A 193 14.63 -11.19 2.69
C PRO A 193 13.36 -10.78 3.45
N GLU A 194 12.99 -11.58 4.44
CA GLU A 194 11.78 -11.34 5.23
C GLU A 194 11.80 -9.98 5.91
N GLY A 195 10.80 -9.15 5.62
CA GLY A 195 10.65 -7.85 6.25
C GLY A 195 9.34 -7.15 5.88
N LYS A 196 9.03 -6.07 6.59
CA LYS A 196 7.95 -5.15 6.20
C LYS A 196 8.43 -4.27 5.05
N THR A 197 8.40 -4.82 3.84
CA THR A 197 8.94 -4.18 2.64
C THR A 197 7.85 -3.49 1.83
N TRP A 198 8.14 -2.26 1.40
CA TRP A 198 7.45 -1.62 0.29
C TRP A 198 8.36 -1.57 -0.93
N LEU A 199 7.83 -1.87 -2.11
CA LEU A 199 8.55 -1.69 -3.34
C LEU A 199 7.64 -1.36 -4.53
N SER A 200 8.24 -0.82 -5.58
CA SER A 200 7.61 -0.58 -6.87
C SER A 200 8.65 -0.79 -7.97
N TRP A 201 8.23 -1.37 -9.09
CA TRP A 201 9.06 -1.44 -10.26
C TRP A 201 9.38 -0.03 -10.76
N TYR A 202 10.66 0.30 -10.93
CA TYR A 202 11.05 1.46 -11.72
C TYR A 202 11.17 1.00 -13.18
N ASP A 203 12.00 0.02 -13.47
CA ASP A 203 12.10 -0.63 -14.77
C ASP A 203 12.51 -2.09 -14.59
N LYS A 204 12.76 -2.83 -15.68
CA LYS A 204 13.16 -4.25 -15.62
C LYS A 204 14.40 -4.52 -14.77
N ASN A 205 15.26 -3.54 -14.54
CA ASN A 205 16.52 -3.66 -13.83
C ASN A 205 16.61 -2.77 -12.58
N THR A 206 15.52 -2.11 -12.18
CA THR A 206 15.54 -1.13 -11.11
C THR A 206 14.25 -1.20 -10.28
N LEU A 207 14.39 -1.24 -8.96
CA LEU A 207 13.28 -1.13 -8.01
C LEU A 207 13.39 0.16 -7.19
N LEU A 208 12.25 0.78 -6.91
CA LEU A 208 12.08 1.67 -5.77
C LEU A 208 11.77 0.77 -4.57
N ILE A 209 12.54 0.86 -3.49
CA ILE A 209 12.46 -0.06 -2.36
C ILE A 209 12.65 0.66 -1.03
N GLY A 210 11.76 0.36 -0.09
CA GLY A 210 11.93 0.62 1.33
C GLY A 210 11.79 -0.69 2.09
N THR A 211 12.79 -1.02 2.89
CA THR A 211 12.82 -2.24 3.70
C THR A 211 13.73 -2.00 4.91
N ASP A 212 13.88 -3.00 5.77
CA ASP A 212 14.91 -2.97 6.80
C ASP A 212 16.30 -3.05 6.16
N PHE A 213 17.06 -1.97 6.25
CA PHE A 213 18.47 -1.87 5.85
C PHE A 213 19.43 -1.93 7.04
N GLY A 214 18.93 -2.30 8.23
CA GLY A 214 19.66 -2.32 9.49
C GLY A 214 19.28 -1.16 10.41
N ALA A 215 20.19 -0.85 11.35
CA ALA A 215 19.99 0.18 12.36
C ALA A 215 19.52 1.51 11.73
N ASP A 216 18.50 2.11 12.34
CA ASP A 216 17.93 3.39 11.91
C ASP A 216 17.41 3.45 10.48
N SER A 217 16.96 2.32 9.92
CA SER A 217 16.26 2.26 8.63
C SER A 217 14.73 2.21 8.75
N LEU A 218 14.22 1.86 9.94
CA LEU A 218 12.79 1.73 10.23
C LEU A 218 12.28 2.84 11.16
N THR A 219 11.00 3.21 11.00
CA THR A 219 10.27 4.09 11.92
C THR A 219 9.95 3.38 13.24
N GLN A 220 9.43 4.10 14.23
CA GLN A 220 8.90 3.50 15.46
C GLN A 220 7.75 2.52 15.20
N SER A 221 7.02 2.68 14.09
CA SER A 221 5.97 1.75 13.65
C SER A 221 6.50 0.49 12.95
N GLY A 222 7.82 0.37 12.78
CA GLY A 222 8.47 -0.76 12.13
C GLY A 222 8.32 -0.79 10.60
N TYR A 223 7.95 0.33 9.98
CA TYR A 223 7.89 0.48 8.53
C TYR A 223 9.13 1.19 7.98
N PRO A 224 9.40 1.12 6.66
CA PRO A 224 10.54 1.79 6.06
C PRO A 224 10.51 3.30 6.31
N MET A 225 11.57 3.83 6.93
CA MET A 225 11.83 5.28 7.04
C MET A 225 12.54 5.80 5.79
N GLU A 226 13.12 4.91 4.98
CA GLU A 226 13.86 5.25 3.77
C GLU A 226 13.22 4.63 2.53
N GLN A 227 13.20 5.40 1.44
CA GLN A 227 13.00 4.89 0.09
C GLN A 227 14.31 5.00 -0.67
N ARG A 228 14.68 3.91 -1.34
CA ARG A 228 15.95 3.77 -2.08
C ARG A 228 15.70 3.27 -3.50
N ILE A 229 16.67 3.50 -4.38
CA ILE A 229 16.71 3.01 -5.75
C ILE A 229 17.71 1.86 -5.79
N TRP A 230 17.22 0.65 -6.04
CA TRP A 230 18.04 -0.56 -6.09
C TRP A 230 18.15 -1.08 -7.52
N LYS A 231 19.37 -1.35 -7.95
CA LYS A 231 19.67 -1.88 -9.29
C LYS A 231 19.88 -3.38 -9.23
N ARG A 232 19.39 -4.08 -10.24
CA ARG A 232 19.63 -5.50 -10.44
C ARG A 232 21.13 -5.80 -10.48
N GLY A 233 21.52 -6.91 -9.86
CA GLY A 233 22.90 -7.38 -9.87
C GLY A 233 23.82 -6.69 -8.85
N THR A 234 23.32 -5.73 -8.07
CA THR A 234 24.04 -5.16 -6.93
C THR A 234 23.47 -5.69 -5.62
N PRO A 235 24.28 -5.78 -4.55
CA PRO A 235 23.77 -6.02 -3.20
C PRO A 235 22.66 -5.03 -2.82
N LEU A 236 21.67 -5.49 -2.05
CA LEU A 236 20.57 -4.64 -1.56
C LEU A 236 21.09 -3.46 -0.72
N THR A 237 22.17 -3.67 0.02
CA THR A 237 22.85 -2.64 0.85
C THR A 237 23.42 -1.49 0.02
N GLU A 238 23.68 -1.68 -1.27
CA GLU A 238 24.16 -0.63 -2.20
C GLU A 238 23.01 0.19 -2.83
N ALA A 239 21.76 -0.09 -2.48
CA ALA A 239 20.62 0.71 -2.94
C ALA A 239 20.82 2.18 -2.54
N LYS A 240 20.63 3.09 -3.50
CA LYS A 240 20.90 4.53 -3.33
C LYS A 240 19.71 5.22 -2.69
N LEU A 241 19.94 6.06 -1.68
CA LEU A 241 18.88 6.82 -1.02
C LEU A 241 18.17 7.76 -2.00
N LEU A 242 16.83 7.67 -2.05
CA LEU A 242 15.95 8.62 -2.75
C LEU A 242 15.35 9.61 -1.75
N TYR A 243 14.87 9.13 -0.62
CA TYR A 243 14.26 9.96 0.41
C TYR A 243 14.36 9.30 1.79
N LYS A 244 14.51 10.12 2.83
CA LYS A 244 14.49 9.71 4.23
C LYS A 244 13.46 10.53 5.01
N GLY A 245 12.52 9.84 5.63
CA GLY A 245 11.54 10.43 6.55
C GLY A 245 12.11 10.62 7.95
N GLN A 246 11.22 10.72 8.92
CA GLN A 246 11.54 10.87 10.35
C GLN A 246 11.18 9.60 11.13
N LYS A 247 11.83 9.41 12.28
CA LYS A 247 11.63 8.23 13.13
C LYS A 247 10.18 8.09 13.64
N THR A 248 9.50 9.21 13.82
CA THR A 248 8.11 9.33 14.30
C THR A 248 7.06 9.24 13.19
N ASP A 249 7.47 9.22 11.93
CA ASP A 249 6.55 9.01 10.80
C ASP A 249 5.97 7.59 10.86
N VAL A 250 4.84 7.37 10.20
CA VAL A 250 4.38 6.00 9.93
C VAL A 250 5.37 5.32 8.98
N GLY A 251 5.71 5.96 7.86
CA GLY A 251 6.66 5.41 6.88
C GLY A 251 6.76 6.24 5.59
N VAL A 252 7.61 5.81 4.67
CA VAL A 252 7.80 6.43 3.35
C VAL A 252 7.56 5.39 2.27
N TRP A 253 6.85 5.77 1.21
CA TRP A 253 6.54 4.92 0.07
C TRP A 253 6.81 5.63 -1.24
N ALA A 254 7.49 4.97 -2.17
CA ALA A 254 7.64 5.45 -3.54
C ALA A 254 7.00 4.44 -4.50
N TYR A 255 6.33 4.94 -5.53
CA TYR A 255 5.68 4.10 -6.53
C TYR A 255 5.74 4.73 -7.91
N ARG A 256 5.88 3.89 -8.93
CA ARG A 256 5.80 4.28 -10.33
C ARG A 256 4.46 3.83 -10.89
N SER A 257 3.69 4.76 -11.42
CA SER A 257 2.54 4.48 -12.28
C SER A 257 3.03 4.23 -13.71
N PHE A 258 2.50 3.17 -14.32
CA PHE A 258 2.74 2.83 -15.71
C PHE A 258 1.42 2.93 -16.46
N ARG A 259 1.36 3.80 -17.47
CA ARG A 259 0.20 3.95 -18.32
C ARG A 259 0.61 4.07 -19.80
N PRO A 260 -0.30 3.83 -20.76
CA PRO A 260 -0.04 4.04 -22.17
C PRO A 260 0.44 5.45 -22.51
N GLU A 261 -0.09 6.48 -21.82
CA GLU A 261 0.27 7.87 -22.04
C GLU A 261 1.60 8.30 -21.38
N GLY A 262 2.16 7.49 -20.48
CA GLY A 262 3.40 7.82 -19.81
C GLY A 262 3.59 7.14 -18.46
N GLN A 263 4.72 7.47 -17.83
CA GLN A 263 5.11 6.89 -16.54
C GLN A 263 5.41 8.02 -15.56
N THR A 264 4.97 7.85 -14.32
CA THR A 264 5.12 8.88 -13.29
C THR A 264 5.57 8.23 -12.00
N VAL A 265 6.57 8.83 -11.35
CA VAL A 265 7.00 8.40 -10.02
C VAL A 265 6.45 9.37 -8.99
N LEU A 266 5.77 8.82 -7.99
CA LEU A 266 5.25 9.55 -6.84
C LEU A 266 5.92 9.01 -5.57
N LEU A 267 6.09 9.89 -4.60
CA LEU A 267 6.57 9.54 -3.27
C LEU A 267 5.63 10.11 -2.23
N SER A 268 5.30 9.32 -1.22
CA SER A 268 4.48 9.74 -0.08
C SER A 268 5.24 9.47 1.20
N ARG A 269 5.41 10.53 2.00
CA ARG A 269 5.88 10.45 3.39
C ARG A 269 4.64 10.51 4.28
N SER A 270 4.32 9.42 4.97
CA SER A 270 3.21 9.35 5.91
C SER A 270 3.65 9.85 7.27
N ILE A 271 3.28 11.09 7.59
CA ILE A 271 3.62 11.74 8.85
C ILE A 271 2.86 11.06 10.00
N SER A 272 1.58 10.77 9.77
CA SER A 272 0.72 10.04 10.69
C SER A 272 -0.14 9.04 9.91
N PHE A 273 -1.12 8.44 10.58
CA PHE A 273 -2.09 7.56 9.93
C PHE A 273 -2.97 8.31 8.91
N TYR A 274 -3.24 9.60 9.15
CA TYR A 274 -4.13 10.40 8.31
C TYR A 274 -3.40 11.48 7.51
N GLU A 275 -2.19 11.87 7.89
CA GLU A 275 -1.46 12.95 7.24
C GLU A 275 -0.25 12.45 6.47
N SER A 276 -0.07 12.97 5.25
CA SER A 276 1.05 12.69 4.37
C SER A 276 1.58 13.95 3.68
N GLN A 277 2.86 13.91 3.32
CA GLN A 277 3.43 14.80 2.31
C GLN A 277 3.65 14.01 1.03
N ASN A 278 3.13 14.52 -0.08
CA ASN A 278 3.17 13.85 -1.37
C ASN A 278 4.07 14.62 -2.33
N PHE A 279 4.88 13.90 -3.10
CA PHE A 279 5.87 14.46 -4.00
C PHE A 279 5.74 13.83 -5.37
N TYR A 280 5.87 14.65 -6.41
CA TYR A 280 6.21 14.20 -7.75
C TYR A 280 7.74 14.03 -7.82
N VAL A 281 8.21 12.89 -8.31
CA VAL A 281 9.65 12.64 -8.50
C VAL A 281 9.99 12.83 -9.98
N LYS A 282 10.78 13.86 -10.29
CA LYS A 282 11.26 14.15 -11.65
C LYS A 282 12.24 13.08 -12.13
N PRO A 283 12.51 12.98 -13.46
CA PRO A 283 13.46 12.00 -14.00
C PRO A 283 14.88 12.10 -13.43
N ASN A 284 15.31 13.30 -13.02
CA ASN A 284 16.58 13.55 -12.32
C ASN A 284 16.54 13.19 -10.82
N MET A 285 15.47 12.55 -10.34
CA MET A 285 15.19 12.20 -8.94
C MET A 285 14.96 13.40 -8.00
N GLU A 286 14.78 14.60 -8.54
CA GLU A 286 14.38 15.77 -7.77
C GLU A 286 12.90 15.66 -7.36
N LEU A 287 12.60 16.00 -6.10
CA LEU A 287 11.24 15.95 -5.55
C LEU A 287 10.56 17.32 -5.66
N VAL A 288 9.34 17.33 -6.16
CA VAL A 288 8.44 18.49 -6.16
C VAL A 288 7.26 18.19 -5.26
N GLU A 289 7.12 18.90 -4.14
CA GLU A 289 6.00 18.74 -3.21
C GLU A 289 4.68 19.13 -3.90
N ILE A 290 3.69 18.25 -3.81
CA ILE A 290 2.35 18.45 -4.36
C ILE A 290 1.52 19.22 -3.31
N PRO A 291 1.06 20.45 -3.58
CA PRO A 291 0.46 21.33 -2.58
C PRO A 291 -1.02 21.01 -2.33
N VAL A 292 -1.30 19.79 -1.88
CA VAL A 292 -2.61 19.31 -1.44
C VAL A 292 -2.70 19.32 0.09
N PRO A 293 -3.91 19.30 0.70
CA PRO A 293 -4.05 19.07 2.12
C PRO A 293 -3.32 17.79 2.54
N LYS A 294 -2.71 17.79 3.73
CA LYS A 294 -1.95 16.64 4.21
C LYS A 294 -2.79 15.37 4.34
N ASP A 295 -4.08 15.53 4.59
CA ASP A 295 -5.04 14.43 4.68
C ASP A 295 -5.66 14.03 3.33
N ALA A 296 -5.29 14.68 2.22
CA ALA A 296 -5.72 14.29 0.89
C ALA A 296 -4.95 13.05 0.39
N GLU A 297 -5.61 12.26 -0.45
CA GLU A 297 -5.02 11.08 -1.08
C GLU A 297 -4.79 11.32 -2.57
N ILE A 298 -3.56 11.12 -3.03
CA ILE A 298 -3.26 11.07 -4.47
C ILE A 298 -3.67 9.69 -5.00
N GLN A 299 -4.66 9.66 -5.89
CA GLN A 299 -5.21 8.42 -6.45
C GLN A 299 -4.44 7.95 -7.70
N GLY A 300 -3.55 8.79 -8.24
CA GLY A 300 -2.73 8.50 -9.41
C GLY A 300 -2.84 9.58 -10.48
N LEU A 301 -2.44 9.24 -11.72
CA LEU A 301 -2.57 10.11 -12.89
C LEU A 301 -3.42 9.41 -13.96
N PHE A 302 -4.18 10.19 -14.71
CA PHE A 302 -4.95 9.73 -15.86
C PHE A 302 -5.03 10.84 -16.91
N ASP A 303 -4.65 10.57 -18.16
CA ASP A 303 -4.64 11.55 -19.26
C ASP A 303 -3.89 12.86 -18.91
N GLY A 304 -2.79 12.74 -18.15
CA GLY A 304 -1.96 13.88 -17.70
C GLY A 304 -2.56 14.70 -16.54
N GLU A 305 -3.72 14.30 -16.02
CA GLU A 305 -4.34 14.91 -14.85
C GLU A 305 -4.00 14.10 -13.59
N MET A 306 -3.54 14.79 -12.55
CA MET A 306 -3.32 14.21 -11.23
C MET A 306 -4.65 14.13 -10.49
N ILE A 307 -5.03 12.93 -10.06
CA ILE A 307 -6.30 12.66 -9.40
C ILE A 307 -6.12 12.73 -7.89
N VAL A 308 -6.95 13.51 -7.21
CA VAL A 308 -6.87 13.74 -5.76
C VAL A 308 -8.23 13.52 -5.12
N GLN A 309 -8.25 12.73 -4.05
CA GLN A 309 -9.38 12.67 -3.13
C GLN A 309 -9.11 13.58 -1.93
N THR A 310 -10.02 14.51 -1.66
CA THR A 310 -9.94 15.36 -0.46
C THR A 310 -10.58 14.66 0.74
N LYS A 311 -10.01 14.83 1.93
CA LYS A 311 -10.63 14.43 3.21
C LYS A 311 -11.06 15.65 4.03
N SER A 312 -10.30 16.73 3.98
CA SER A 312 -10.71 18.06 4.43
C SER A 312 -11.10 18.99 3.27
N PRO A 313 -11.86 20.07 3.51
CA PRO A 313 -12.02 21.12 2.52
C PRO A 313 -10.67 21.67 2.07
N TRP A 314 -10.50 21.89 0.77
CA TRP A 314 -9.26 22.38 0.20
C TRP A 314 -9.49 23.74 -0.44
N LYS A 315 -8.82 24.76 0.09
CA LYS A 315 -8.82 26.11 -0.45
C LYS A 315 -7.49 26.37 -1.13
N ILE A 316 -7.52 26.69 -2.42
CA ILE A 316 -6.33 27.08 -3.17
C ILE A 316 -6.59 28.38 -3.93
N ARG A 317 -5.53 29.08 -4.32
CA ARG A 317 -5.61 30.25 -5.20
C ARG A 317 -5.19 29.85 -6.60
N ASP A 318 -5.99 30.23 -7.60
CA ASP A 318 -5.58 30.14 -9.00
C ASP A 318 -4.48 31.18 -9.33
N GLU A 319 -4.01 31.20 -10.60
CA GLU A 319 -2.99 32.16 -11.05
C GLU A 319 -3.41 33.63 -10.88
N LYS A 320 -4.72 33.91 -10.94
CA LYS A 320 -5.30 35.24 -10.80
C LYS A 320 -5.60 35.59 -9.35
N GLY A 321 -5.29 34.71 -8.41
CA GLY A 321 -5.49 34.88 -6.97
C GLY A 321 -6.92 34.56 -6.48
N ALA A 322 -7.81 34.09 -7.35
CA ALA A 322 -9.17 33.72 -6.99
C ALA A 322 -9.18 32.40 -6.21
N HIS A 323 -10.07 32.29 -5.23
CA HIS A 323 -10.21 31.07 -4.43
C HIS A 323 -10.92 29.97 -5.22
N LEU A 324 -10.29 28.80 -5.29
CA LEU A 324 -10.92 27.54 -5.68
C LEU A 324 -11.20 26.76 -4.38
N ASP A 325 -12.48 26.58 -4.07
CA ASP A 325 -12.94 25.87 -2.89
C ASP A 325 -13.41 24.45 -3.26
N VAL A 326 -12.67 23.44 -2.83
CA VAL A 326 -13.04 22.02 -3.02
C VAL A 326 -13.60 21.47 -1.72
N LYS A 327 -14.78 20.84 -1.80
CA LYS A 327 -15.42 20.22 -0.63
C LYS A 327 -14.64 18.99 -0.16
N SER A 328 -14.70 18.72 1.14
CA SER A 328 -14.28 17.44 1.71
C SER A 328 -14.97 16.26 1.00
N GLY A 329 -14.25 15.15 0.81
CA GLY A 329 -14.74 13.93 0.20
C GLY A 329 -14.86 13.98 -1.33
N SER A 330 -14.40 15.05 -1.96
CA SER A 330 -14.46 15.22 -3.42
C SER A 330 -13.34 14.43 -4.11
N LEU A 331 -13.62 13.93 -5.31
CA LEU A 331 -12.62 13.46 -6.26
C LEU A 331 -12.44 14.55 -7.30
N VAL A 332 -11.23 15.10 -7.40
CA VAL A 332 -10.90 16.18 -8.33
C VAL A 332 -9.62 15.87 -9.09
N SER A 333 -9.34 16.67 -10.10
CA SER A 333 -8.06 16.62 -10.80
C SER A 333 -7.48 17.99 -11.11
N PHE A 334 -6.17 18.01 -11.36
CA PHE A 334 -5.48 19.16 -11.96
C PHE A 334 -4.39 18.68 -12.92
N SER A 335 -3.96 19.54 -13.84
CA SER A 335 -2.94 19.17 -14.82
C SER A 335 -1.56 19.04 -14.18
N ALA A 336 -0.99 17.83 -14.20
CA ALA A 336 0.34 17.58 -13.66
C ALA A 336 1.40 18.37 -14.45
N ALA A 337 1.27 18.45 -15.77
CA ALA A 337 2.24 19.16 -16.62
C ALA A 337 2.24 20.68 -16.37
N LYS A 338 1.07 21.30 -16.14
CA LYS A 338 1.00 22.73 -15.77
C LYS A 338 1.64 22.96 -14.40
N PHE A 339 1.23 22.17 -13.41
CA PHE A 339 1.78 22.22 -12.06
C PHE A 339 3.30 22.09 -12.03
N LEU A 340 3.87 21.13 -12.76
CA LEU A 340 5.33 20.92 -12.80
C LEU A 340 6.10 22.07 -13.48
N ARG A 341 5.45 22.85 -14.34
CA ARG A 341 6.05 24.03 -14.98
C ARG A 341 5.95 25.28 -14.11
N SER A 342 4.78 25.55 -13.53
CA SER A 342 4.51 26.79 -12.80
C SER A 342 4.73 26.68 -11.28
N GLY A 343 4.80 25.47 -10.74
CA GLY A 343 4.80 25.19 -9.30
C GLY A 343 3.46 25.45 -8.62
N LYS A 344 2.41 25.76 -9.39
CA LYS A 344 1.08 26.14 -8.88
C LYS A 344 -0.01 25.31 -9.53
N ILE A 345 -1.08 25.08 -8.77
CA ILE A 345 -2.29 24.45 -9.29
C ILE A 345 -3.22 25.56 -9.77
N GLU A 346 -3.30 25.70 -11.08
CA GLU A 346 -3.98 26.82 -11.75
C GLU A 346 -5.48 26.58 -11.93
N GLU A 347 -5.87 25.30 -12.05
CA GLU A 347 -7.24 24.88 -12.34
C GLU A 347 -7.52 23.55 -11.64
N ILE A 348 -8.65 23.46 -10.96
CA ILE A 348 -9.19 22.22 -10.41
C ILE A 348 -10.43 21.82 -11.21
N LYS A 349 -10.49 20.54 -11.59
CA LYS A 349 -11.61 19.95 -12.33
C LYS A 349 -12.29 18.92 -11.46
N GLU A 350 -13.59 19.07 -11.25
CA GLU A 350 -14.36 18.14 -10.45
C GLU A 350 -14.66 16.84 -11.21
N ILE A 351 -14.48 15.69 -10.55
CA ILE A 351 -14.87 14.36 -11.03
C ILE A 351 -16.06 13.86 -10.22
N PHE A 352 -16.03 14.04 -8.90
CA PHE A 352 -17.13 13.73 -8.00
C PHE A 352 -17.14 14.72 -6.84
N VAL A 353 -18.31 15.25 -6.53
CA VAL A 353 -18.55 16.08 -5.35
C VAL A 353 -19.63 15.40 -4.52
N PRO A 354 -19.36 15.06 -3.24
CA PRO A 354 -20.33 14.35 -2.43
C PRO A 354 -21.57 15.20 -2.14
N SER A 355 -22.72 14.55 -2.23
CA SER A 355 -23.98 15.06 -1.67
C SER A 355 -24.04 14.76 -0.17
N LYS A 356 -25.11 15.20 0.52
CA LYS A 356 -25.33 14.89 1.95
C LYS A 356 -25.41 13.39 2.26
N ARG A 357 -25.65 12.53 1.27
CA ARG A 357 -25.84 11.07 1.43
C ARG A 357 -24.90 10.23 0.58
N ALA A 358 -23.94 10.87 -0.09
CA ALA A 358 -23.03 10.19 -0.99
C ALA A 358 -21.58 10.29 -0.51
N SER A 359 -20.84 9.18 -0.58
CA SER A 359 -19.42 9.12 -0.27
C SER A 359 -18.66 8.31 -1.32
N LEU A 360 -17.41 8.70 -1.58
CA LEU A 360 -16.51 7.96 -2.46
C LEU A 360 -15.98 6.72 -1.72
N LEU A 361 -16.03 5.56 -2.37
CA LEU A 361 -15.39 4.33 -1.89
C LEU A 361 -13.96 4.15 -2.40
N GLY A 362 -13.72 4.56 -3.65
CA GLY A 362 -12.42 4.43 -4.29
C GLY A 362 -12.50 4.64 -5.79
N SER A 363 -11.33 4.70 -6.41
CA SER A 363 -11.19 4.85 -7.84
C SER A 363 -10.18 3.87 -8.43
N SER A 364 -10.28 3.61 -9.72
CA SER A 364 -9.38 2.72 -10.45
C SER A 364 -9.36 3.16 -11.90
N THR A 365 -8.23 2.99 -12.55
CA THR A 365 -8.05 3.40 -13.93
C THR A 365 -7.96 2.21 -14.87
N SER A 366 -8.38 2.43 -16.10
CA SER A 366 -8.21 1.53 -17.24
C SER A 366 -7.38 2.23 -18.32
N GLU A 367 -7.18 1.59 -19.47
CA GLU A 367 -6.53 2.22 -20.63
C GLU A 367 -7.21 3.53 -21.05
N ASN A 368 -8.55 3.63 -20.92
CA ASN A 368 -9.31 4.71 -21.57
C ASN A 368 -10.38 5.40 -20.71
N ALA A 369 -10.45 5.07 -19.42
CA ALA A 369 -11.34 5.72 -18.48
C ALA A 369 -10.86 5.55 -17.03
N LEU A 370 -11.22 6.52 -16.20
CA LEU A 370 -11.27 6.40 -14.75
C LEU A 370 -12.63 5.79 -14.36
N PHE A 371 -12.61 4.82 -13.47
CA PHE A 371 -13.79 4.28 -12.82
C PHE A 371 -13.76 4.65 -11.34
N TYR A 372 -14.91 5.00 -10.78
CA TYR A 372 -15.00 5.26 -9.36
C TYR A 372 -16.30 4.69 -8.78
N SER A 373 -16.22 4.22 -7.55
CA SER A 373 -17.34 3.65 -6.81
C SER A 373 -17.77 4.63 -5.73
N VAL A 374 -19.08 4.79 -5.56
CA VAL A 374 -19.66 5.61 -4.49
C VAL A 374 -20.72 4.82 -3.74
N LEU A 375 -20.90 5.12 -2.46
CA LEU A 375 -22.12 4.79 -1.75
C LEU A 375 -23.06 5.98 -1.81
N ASP A 376 -24.29 5.74 -2.21
CA ASP A 376 -25.38 6.73 -2.11
C ASP A 376 -26.49 6.13 -1.26
N ASN A 377 -26.63 6.64 -0.02
CA ASN A 377 -27.45 6.02 1.01
C ASN A 377 -27.13 4.52 1.20
N VAL A 378 -25.84 4.20 1.28
CA VAL A 378 -25.28 2.84 1.42
C VAL A 378 -25.56 1.91 0.23
N LYS A 379 -26.03 2.45 -0.92
CA LYS A 379 -26.16 1.70 -2.17
C LYS A 379 -24.95 1.96 -3.08
N GLY A 380 -24.21 0.90 -3.42
CA GLY A 380 -23.02 0.98 -4.27
C GLY A 380 -23.36 1.30 -5.72
N LYS A 381 -22.75 2.36 -6.26
CA LYS A 381 -22.86 2.77 -7.66
C LYS A 381 -21.46 2.90 -8.26
N VAL A 382 -21.29 2.47 -9.51
CA VAL A 382 -20.04 2.63 -10.25
C VAL A 382 -20.25 3.62 -11.39
N PHE A 383 -19.30 4.53 -11.56
CA PHE A 383 -19.29 5.53 -12.62
C PHE A 383 -18.03 5.38 -13.47
N ARG A 384 -18.17 5.69 -14.75
CA ARG A 384 -17.09 5.81 -15.72
C ARG A 384 -16.89 7.28 -16.07
N ALA A 385 -15.70 7.80 -15.83
CA ALA A 385 -15.28 9.15 -16.17
C ALA A 385 -14.23 9.11 -17.29
N LYS A 386 -14.45 9.88 -18.35
CA LYS A 386 -13.51 10.06 -19.47
C LYS A 386 -13.08 11.51 -19.57
N PHE A 387 -11.78 11.75 -19.73
CA PHE A 387 -11.26 13.10 -19.93
C PHE A 387 -11.27 13.45 -21.42
N ARG A 388 -12.02 14.49 -21.83
CA ARG A 388 -12.09 14.96 -23.22
C ARG A 388 -12.30 16.47 -23.28
N GLY A 389 -11.47 17.16 -24.07
CA GLY A 389 -11.58 18.61 -24.25
C GLY A 389 -11.39 19.39 -22.95
N ASN A 390 -10.39 19.02 -22.15
CA ASN A 390 -10.07 19.60 -20.84
C ASN A 390 -11.20 19.47 -19.79
N ARG A 391 -12.10 18.49 -19.92
CA ARG A 391 -13.22 18.27 -18.98
C ARG A 391 -13.50 16.78 -18.78
N TRP A 392 -14.03 16.44 -17.60
CA TRP A 392 -14.52 15.11 -17.29
C TRP A 392 -15.93 14.89 -17.80
N ARG A 393 -16.14 13.80 -18.54
CA ARG A 393 -17.46 13.30 -18.95
C ARG A 393 -17.78 12.05 -18.14
N ILE A 394 -18.80 12.14 -17.30
CA ILE A 394 -19.15 11.11 -16.32
C ILE A 394 -20.42 10.40 -16.77
N GLN A 395 -20.42 9.08 -16.69
CA GLN A 395 -21.58 8.24 -17.02
C GLN A 395 -21.70 7.13 -15.98
N PRO A 396 -22.91 6.84 -15.46
CA PRO A 396 -23.11 5.67 -14.62
C PRO A 396 -22.86 4.39 -15.42
N VAL A 397 -22.25 3.39 -14.79
CA VAL A 397 -22.21 2.04 -15.34
C VAL A 397 -23.55 1.37 -15.06
N LYS A 398 -24.20 0.85 -16.10
CA LYS A 398 -25.48 0.15 -15.95
C LYS A 398 -25.25 -1.15 -15.18
N ILE A 399 -25.88 -1.25 -14.01
CA ILE A 399 -25.89 -2.42 -13.12
C ILE A 399 -27.35 -2.78 -12.83
N PRO A 400 -27.66 -4.02 -12.42
CA PRO A 400 -29.01 -4.37 -11.98
C PRO A 400 -29.46 -3.50 -10.79
N ASP A 401 -30.77 -3.33 -10.64
CA ASP A 401 -31.36 -2.61 -9.51
C ASP A 401 -31.24 -3.42 -8.21
N ASN A 402 -31.39 -2.74 -7.07
CA ASN A 402 -31.44 -3.34 -5.72
C ASN A 402 -30.22 -4.17 -5.31
N GLY A 403 -29.02 -3.70 -5.64
CA GLY A 403 -27.79 -4.25 -5.08
C GLY A 403 -26.69 -3.22 -4.94
N SER A 404 -25.47 -3.71 -4.71
CA SER A 404 -24.25 -2.93 -4.57
C SER A 404 -23.23 -3.43 -5.58
N ALA A 405 -22.62 -2.50 -6.31
CA ALA A 405 -21.56 -2.81 -7.25
C ALA A 405 -20.23 -2.16 -6.86
N SER A 406 -19.13 -2.86 -7.14
CA SER A 406 -17.78 -2.33 -6.97
C SER A 406 -16.84 -2.81 -8.08
N VAL A 407 -15.79 -2.04 -8.34
CA VAL A 407 -14.75 -2.44 -9.29
C VAL A 407 -13.86 -3.51 -8.64
N VAL A 408 -13.84 -4.70 -9.21
CA VAL A 408 -12.98 -5.81 -8.79
C VAL A 408 -11.61 -5.69 -9.42
N SER A 409 -11.54 -5.32 -10.70
CA SER A 409 -10.27 -5.16 -11.39
C SER A 409 -10.40 -4.18 -12.54
N ALA A 410 -9.44 -3.28 -12.64
CA ALA A 410 -9.12 -2.52 -13.82
C ALA A 410 -7.60 -2.57 -14.02
N ASP A 411 -7.15 -2.40 -15.25
CA ASP A 411 -5.72 -2.41 -15.61
C ASP A 411 -5.46 -1.32 -16.63
N ASP A 412 -4.38 -0.57 -16.42
CA ASP A 412 -4.06 0.63 -17.20
C ASP A 412 -3.73 0.33 -18.66
N PHE A 413 -3.49 -0.93 -19.01
CA PHE A 413 -3.23 -1.38 -20.39
C PHE A 413 -4.38 -2.24 -20.94
N SER A 414 -5.54 -2.21 -20.27
CA SER A 414 -6.74 -2.94 -20.67
C SER A 414 -7.97 -2.02 -20.75
N LYS A 415 -8.83 -2.27 -21.73
CA LYS A 415 -10.18 -1.67 -21.81
C LYS A 415 -11.21 -2.47 -21.03
N ASP A 416 -10.93 -3.74 -20.74
CA ASP A 416 -11.79 -4.60 -19.93
C ASP A 416 -11.67 -4.24 -18.45
N VAL A 417 -12.81 -4.25 -17.75
CA VAL A 417 -12.94 -4.02 -16.31
C VAL A 417 -13.85 -5.10 -15.73
N LEU A 418 -13.47 -5.67 -14.58
CA LEU A 418 -14.32 -6.58 -13.81
C LEU A 418 -15.06 -5.78 -12.73
N ILE A 419 -16.37 -5.93 -12.70
CA ILE A 419 -17.26 -5.32 -11.71
C ILE A 419 -18.00 -6.45 -11.01
N SER A 420 -18.02 -6.44 -9.68
CA SER A 420 -18.89 -7.31 -8.90
C SER A 420 -20.22 -6.62 -8.66
N PHE A 421 -21.28 -7.42 -8.54
CA PHE A 421 -22.60 -6.99 -8.11
C PHE A 421 -23.12 -8.03 -7.12
N GLN A 422 -23.68 -7.56 -6.01
CA GLN A 422 -24.32 -8.40 -5.00
C GLN A 422 -25.57 -7.71 -4.47
N SER A 423 -26.61 -8.48 -4.15
CA SER A 423 -27.91 -8.01 -3.66
C SER A 423 -28.32 -8.75 -2.41
#